data_AF-A0A8B7DVC5-F1
#
_entry.id   AF-A0A8B7DVC5-F1
#
_cell.length_a   1.000
_cell.length_b   1.000
_cell.length_c   1.000
_cell.angle_alpha   90.00
_cell.angle_beta   90.00
_cell.angle_gamma   90.00
#
_symmetry.space_group_name_H-M   'P 1'
#
loop_
_entity.id
_entity.type
_entity.pdbx_description
1 polymer ?
#
loop_
_entity_poly.entity_id
_entity_poly.type
_entity_poly.pdbx_seq_one_letter_code
_entity_poly.pdbx_strand_id
1 'polypeptide(L)'
;MKDLQVRGHFGILMQREAESLCASNKEPIKDRNNVTFFPKAHGKRREMKTKELLDDISKTVYLQFHPPPLPDDYKTTTMCDFTKDFVPDDRVPIQQHDLVHEQPASYWSENRDQIHGVTSSNSFRKNCTFSTPISEYKHSLPR
;
A
#
# COMPACT_ATOMS: atom_id res chain seq x y z
N MET A 1 -59.80 52.62 -66.93
CA MET A 1 -58.69 53.25 -67.67
C MET A 1 -57.61 53.54 -66.65
N LYS A 2 -56.60 52.65 -66.60
CA LYS A 2 -55.19 52.97 -66.87
C LYS A 2 -54.71 54.17 -66.05
N ASP A 3 -53.94 53.88 -64.99
CA ASP A 3 -52.64 54.52 -64.80
C ASP A 3 -51.64 53.48 -64.31
N LEU A 4 -50.59 53.36 -65.12
CA LEU A 4 -49.48 52.43 -65.00
C LEU A 4 -48.44 52.94 -63.99
N GLN A 5 -47.82 51.99 -63.29
CA GLN A 5 -46.41 52.00 -62.85
C GLN A 5 -45.81 53.36 -62.45
N VAL A 6 -45.78 53.59 -61.14
CA VAL A 6 -44.79 54.48 -60.53
C VAL A 6 -44.03 53.67 -59.49
N ARG A 7 -42.76 53.38 -59.82
CA ARG A 7 -41.70 52.72 -59.02
C ARG A 7 -41.53 51.22 -59.24
N GLY A 8 -40.71 50.91 -60.24
CA GLY A 8 -40.03 49.63 -60.34
C GLY A 8 -38.88 49.52 -59.34
N HIS A 9 -38.79 48.38 -58.66
CA HIS A 9 -37.52 47.86 -58.19
C HIS A 9 -37.03 46.87 -59.25
N PHE A 10 -36.01 47.30 -59.99
CA PHE A 10 -35.25 46.40 -60.85
C PHE A 10 -34.44 45.45 -59.97
N GLY A 11 -34.69 44.15 -60.13
CA GLY A 11 -33.61 43.17 -59.99
C GLY A 11 -33.61 42.18 -58.83
N ILE A 12 -34.75 41.82 -58.21
CA ILE A 12 -34.78 40.63 -57.33
C ILE A 12 -36.05 39.81 -57.57
N LEU A 13 -36.13 39.21 -58.75
CA LEU A 13 -37.00 38.06 -59.00
C LEU A 13 -36.35 36.87 -58.26
N MET A 14 -36.92 36.51 -57.11
CA MET A 14 -36.57 35.30 -56.39
C MET A 14 -36.91 34.07 -57.26
N GLN A 15 -35.95 33.62 -58.07
CA GLN A 15 -35.94 32.26 -58.54
C GLN A 15 -35.54 31.35 -57.38
N ARG A 16 -36.41 30.37 -57.23
CA ARG A 16 -36.48 29.34 -56.20
C ARG A 16 -35.23 28.46 -56.23
N GLU A 17 -34.25 28.77 -55.41
CA GLU A 17 -33.33 27.77 -54.85
C GLU A 17 -33.19 28.02 -53.34
N ALA A 18 -33.43 26.95 -52.60
CA ALA A 18 -33.67 26.95 -51.18
C ALA A 18 -32.35 27.12 -50.41
N GLU A 19 -31.87 28.36 -50.24
CA GLU A 19 -30.62 28.59 -49.50
C GLU A 19 -30.50 30.05 -48.98
N SER A 20 -31.52 30.60 -48.33
CA SER A 20 -31.33 31.84 -47.54
C SER A 20 -32.40 32.05 -46.48
N LEU A 21 -32.44 31.14 -45.51
CA LEU A 21 -33.02 31.41 -44.19
C LEU A 21 -31.86 31.59 -43.20
N CYS A 22 -31.27 32.78 -43.15
CA CYS A 22 -30.43 33.18 -42.03
C CYS A 22 -31.23 34.17 -41.18
N ALA A 23 -31.88 33.67 -40.13
CA ALA A 23 -32.40 34.50 -39.05
C ALA A 23 -31.30 34.72 -38.01
N SER A 24 -31.28 35.93 -37.44
CA SER A 24 -30.46 36.42 -36.32
C SER A 24 -29.08 36.95 -36.69
N ASN A 25 -28.88 38.26 -36.49
CA ASN A 25 -27.64 38.98 -36.20
C ASN A 25 -26.34 38.18 -36.36
N LYS A 26 -25.87 38.02 -37.60
CA LYS A 26 -24.50 37.59 -37.86
C LYS A 26 -23.83 38.64 -38.73
N GLU A 27 -23.18 39.58 -38.06
CA GLU A 27 -22.04 40.28 -38.65
C GLU A 27 -21.15 39.22 -39.34
N PRO A 28 -20.67 39.45 -40.58
CA PRO A 28 -19.73 38.52 -41.19
C PRO A 28 -18.49 38.48 -40.28
N ILE A 29 -18.23 37.32 -39.66
CA ILE A 29 -16.97 37.07 -38.97
C ILE A 29 -15.90 37.15 -40.05
N LYS A 30 -15.27 38.32 -40.20
CA LYS A 30 -14.11 38.49 -41.08
C LYS A 30 -13.11 37.43 -40.64
N ASP A 31 -12.70 36.57 -41.57
CA ASP A 31 -11.59 35.64 -41.32
C ASP A 31 -10.45 36.44 -40.71
N ARG A 32 -10.17 36.15 -39.43
CA ARG A 32 -9.14 36.84 -38.63
C ARG A 32 -7.72 36.63 -39.18
N ASN A 33 -7.63 35.92 -40.30
CA ASN A 33 -6.43 35.55 -41.04
C ASN A 33 -5.92 36.67 -41.96
N ASN A 34 -6.58 37.83 -42.05
CA ASN A 34 -5.90 39.06 -42.46
C ASN A 34 -4.97 39.51 -41.32
N VAL A 35 -3.91 38.74 -41.11
CA VAL A 35 -2.89 38.99 -40.11
C VAL A 35 -2.10 40.19 -40.58
N THR A 36 -2.38 41.34 -39.98
CA THR A 36 -1.48 42.49 -40.01
C THR A 36 -0.09 41.98 -39.61
N PHE A 37 0.86 42.07 -40.54
CA PHE A 37 2.24 41.66 -40.29
C PHE A 37 2.84 42.62 -39.27
N PHE A 38 2.70 42.30 -37.99
CA PHE A 38 3.37 43.04 -36.93
C PHE A 38 4.85 42.63 -36.96
N PRO A 39 5.78 43.55 -37.26
CA PRO A 39 7.19 43.24 -37.17
C PRO A 39 7.48 42.83 -35.72
N LYS A 40 8.20 41.71 -35.54
CA LYS A 40 8.67 41.30 -34.22
C LYS A 40 9.43 42.48 -33.61
N ALA A 41 8.97 43.00 -32.48
CA ALA A 41 9.58 44.15 -31.81
C ALA A 41 11.01 43.89 -31.30
N HIS A 42 11.49 42.65 -31.41
CA HIS A 42 12.75 42.19 -30.84
C HIS A 42 13.55 41.39 -31.87
N GLY A 43 14.87 41.60 -31.88
CA GLY A 43 15.78 40.82 -32.71
C GLY A 43 15.96 39.38 -32.23
N LYS A 44 16.46 38.51 -33.11
CA LYS A 44 16.61 37.06 -32.90
C LYS A 44 17.34 36.70 -31.60
N ARG A 45 18.42 37.42 -31.26
CA ARG A 45 19.20 37.17 -30.04
C ARG A 45 18.37 37.35 -28.77
N ARG A 46 17.51 38.38 -28.73
CA ARG A 46 16.65 38.65 -27.58
C ARG A 46 15.57 37.58 -27.46
N GLU A 47 14.98 37.17 -28.59
CA GLU A 47 13.99 36.09 -28.63
C GLU A 47 14.56 34.77 -28.09
N MET A 48 15.79 34.40 -28.47
CA MET A 48 16.44 33.17 -27.96
C MET A 48 16.64 33.24 -26.44
N LYS A 49 17.19 34.35 -25.93
CA LYS A 49 17.38 34.54 -24.48
C LYS A 49 16.08 34.49 -23.71
N THR A 50 15.00 35.06 -24.24
CA THR A 50 13.69 35.01 -23.58
C THR A 50 13.13 33.60 -23.56
N LYS A 51 13.35 32.80 -24.60
CA LYS A 51 12.93 31.39 -24.65
C LYS A 51 13.69 30.55 -23.64
N GLU A 52 15.01 30.68 -23.60
CA GLU A 52 15.86 30.00 -22.61
C GLU A 52 15.41 30.31 -21.17
N LEU A 53 15.18 31.59 -20.86
CA LEU A 53 14.70 32.00 -19.54
C LEU A 53 13.31 31.41 -19.22
N LEU A 54 12.39 31.41 -20.18
CA LEU A 54 11.06 30.84 -19.98
C LEU A 54 11.11 29.33 -19.77
N ASP A 55 11.96 28.62 -20.51
CA ASP A 55 12.17 27.18 -20.35
C ASP A 55 12.72 26.86 -18.97
N ASP A 56 13.69 27.63 -18.48
CA ASP A 56 14.27 27.43 -17.15
C ASP A 56 13.24 27.71 -16.04
N ILE A 57 12.49 28.81 -16.15
CA ILE A 57 11.40 29.11 -15.21
C ILE A 57 10.35 27.98 -15.26
N SER A 58 9.95 27.54 -16.45
CA SER A 58 8.98 26.45 -16.61
C SER A 58 9.45 25.16 -15.93
N LYS A 59 10.72 24.77 -16.10
CA LYS A 59 11.30 23.60 -15.43
C LYS A 59 11.29 23.74 -13.91
N THR A 60 11.71 24.90 -13.39
CA THR A 60 11.74 25.14 -11.92
C THR A 60 10.34 25.08 -11.31
N VAL A 61 9.36 25.72 -11.94
CA VAL A 61 7.94 25.66 -11.55
C VAL A 61 7.44 24.23 -11.61
N TYR A 62 7.73 23.50 -12.69
CA TYR A 62 7.33 22.11 -12.83
C TYR A 62 7.86 21.24 -11.68
N LEU A 63 9.16 21.33 -11.35
CA LEU A 63 9.77 20.57 -10.25
C LEU A 63 9.23 20.97 -8.88
N GLN A 64 8.86 22.24 -8.70
CA GLN A 64 8.27 22.71 -7.45
C GLN A 64 6.86 22.14 -7.23
N PHE A 65 6.05 22.07 -8.29
CA PHE A 65 4.69 21.53 -8.22
C PHE A 65 4.62 20.00 -8.37
N HIS A 66 5.64 19.38 -8.98
CA HIS A 66 5.76 17.94 -9.18
C HIS A 66 7.10 17.48 -8.59
N PRO A 67 7.22 17.45 -7.25
CA PRO A 67 8.39 16.86 -6.62
C PRO A 67 8.53 15.40 -7.07
N PRO A 68 9.77 14.87 -7.17
CA PRO A 68 9.98 13.48 -7.49
C PRO A 68 9.22 12.61 -6.47
N PRO A 69 8.59 11.51 -6.92
CA PRO A 69 7.85 10.63 -6.01
C PRO A 69 8.80 10.13 -4.92
N LEU A 70 8.31 10.12 -3.69
CA LEU A 70 9.02 9.46 -2.60
C LEU A 70 9.20 7.98 -2.96
N PRO A 71 10.33 7.36 -2.56
CA PRO A 71 10.46 5.92 -2.70
C PRO A 71 9.33 5.22 -1.96
N ASP A 72 8.80 4.16 -2.57
CA ASP A 72 7.75 3.35 -1.97
C ASP A 72 8.24 2.76 -0.63
N ASP A 73 7.48 3.00 0.43
CA ASP A 73 7.70 2.34 1.72
C ASP A 73 6.88 1.05 1.78
N TYR A 74 7.56 -0.09 1.65
CA TYR A 74 6.95 -1.41 1.77
C TYR A 74 6.95 -1.93 3.21
N LYS A 75 7.44 -1.15 4.19
CA LYS A 75 7.47 -1.57 5.58
C LYS A 75 6.09 -1.41 6.21
N THR A 76 5.64 -2.44 6.89
CA THR A 76 4.44 -2.35 7.72
C THR A 76 4.75 -1.60 9.01
N THR A 77 3.74 -1.03 9.65
CA THR A 77 3.85 -0.41 10.98
C THR A 77 4.57 -1.32 11.97
N THR A 78 4.28 -2.63 11.92
CA THR A 78 4.93 -3.62 12.78
C THR A 78 6.44 -3.70 12.55
N MET A 79 6.90 -3.64 11.29
CA MET A 79 8.33 -3.68 10.98
C MET A 79 9.06 -2.41 11.40
N CYS A 80 8.37 -1.28 11.48
CA CYS A 80 8.95 -0.03 11.96
C CYS A 80 9.00 0.04 13.49
N ASP A 81 7.96 -0.44 14.16
CA ASP A 81 7.81 -0.29 15.61
C ASP A 81 8.47 -1.43 16.42
N PHE A 82 8.53 -2.64 15.86
CA PHE A 82 9.04 -3.84 16.55
C PHE A 82 10.39 -4.30 15.98
N THR A 83 11.38 -3.40 15.96
CA THR A 83 12.74 -3.70 15.46
C THR A 83 13.71 -4.18 16.54
N LYS A 84 13.25 -4.35 17.79
CA LYS A 84 14.14 -4.71 18.88
C LYS A 84 14.47 -6.21 18.82
N ASP A 85 15.74 -6.51 18.59
CA ASP A 85 16.24 -7.88 18.64
C ASP A 85 16.18 -8.45 20.07
N PHE A 86 15.90 -9.74 20.15
CA PHE A 86 15.98 -10.46 21.41
C PHE A 86 17.45 -10.60 21.81
N VAL A 87 17.81 -10.03 22.96
CA VAL A 87 19.11 -10.24 23.59
C VAL A 87 18.91 -11.27 24.70
N PRO A 88 19.39 -12.52 24.55
CA PRO A 88 19.36 -13.49 25.63
C PRO A 88 20.15 -12.94 26.83
N ASP A 89 19.52 -12.94 28.00
CA ASP A 89 20.19 -12.65 29.27
C ASP A 89 20.65 -13.98 29.87
N ASP A 90 21.95 -14.25 29.78
CA ASP A 90 22.57 -15.46 30.33
C ASP A 90 22.64 -15.34 31.85
N ARG A 91 21.52 -15.69 32.51
CA ARG A 91 21.47 -15.77 33.96
C ARG A 91 22.27 -16.98 34.43
N VAL A 92 23.11 -16.77 35.44
CA VAL A 92 23.79 -17.87 36.12
C VAL A 92 22.72 -18.76 36.78
N PRO A 93 22.65 -20.06 36.44
CA PRO A 93 21.70 -20.96 37.07
C PRO A 93 22.00 -21.08 38.56
N ILE A 94 20.96 -21.00 39.39
CA ILE A 94 21.06 -21.06 40.85
C ILE A 94 21.51 -22.45 41.32
N GLN A 95 21.17 -23.48 40.55
CA GLN A 95 21.57 -24.87 40.76
C GLN A 95 22.01 -25.51 39.45
N GLN A 96 23.01 -26.40 39.53
CA GLN A 96 23.46 -27.21 38.41
C GLN A 96 22.46 -28.37 38.20
N HIS A 97 21.43 -28.12 37.40
CA HIS A 97 20.46 -29.14 36.99
C HIS A 97 20.80 -29.66 35.59
N ASP A 98 20.73 -30.97 35.41
CA ASP A 98 20.89 -31.62 34.11
C ASP A 98 19.53 -32.11 33.62
N LEU A 99 18.93 -31.35 32.70
CA LEU A 99 17.61 -31.64 32.13
C LEU A 99 17.53 -33.02 31.45
N VAL A 100 18.64 -33.61 31.05
CA VAL A 100 18.65 -34.89 30.30
C VAL A 100 18.69 -36.08 31.24
N HIS A 101 19.43 -35.98 32.34
CA HIS A 101 19.72 -37.12 33.22
C HIS A 101 19.02 -37.04 34.58
N GLU A 102 18.61 -35.85 35.01
CA GLU A 102 17.94 -35.67 36.30
C GLU A 102 16.47 -36.10 36.23
N GLN A 103 15.96 -36.67 37.33
CA GLN A 103 14.53 -36.93 37.44
C GLN A 103 13.78 -35.60 37.56
N PRO A 104 12.62 -35.45 36.88
CA PRO A 104 11.86 -34.21 36.96
C PRO A 104 11.41 -33.96 38.40
N ALA A 105 11.70 -32.76 38.91
CA ALA A 105 11.17 -32.29 40.17
C ALA A 105 9.66 -32.13 40.06
N SER A 106 8.94 -32.93 40.84
CA SER A 106 7.48 -32.88 40.95
C SER A 106 7.09 -32.84 42.43
N TYR A 107 5.89 -32.34 42.71
CA TYR A 107 5.34 -32.33 44.06
C TYR A 107 5.47 -33.71 44.76
N TRP A 108 5.24 -34.79 44.02
CA TRP A 108 5.26 -36.15 44.55
C TRP A 108 6.68 -36.69 44.81
N SER A 109 7.67 -36.28 44.02
CA SER A 109 9.07 -36.67 44.25
C SER A 109 9.68 -35.93 45.43
N GLU A 110 9.28 -34.66 45.64
CA GLU A 110 9.74 -33.84 46.77
C GLU A 110 9.10 -34.25 48.10
N ASN A 111 7.81 -34.59 48.08
CA ASN A 111 7.05 -34.87 49.31
C ASN A 111 6.91 -36.38 49.60
N ARG A 112 7.71 -37.24 48.96
CA ARG A 112 7.63 -38.70 49.10
C ARG A 112 7.62 -39.16 50.56
N ASP A 113 8.45 -38.56 51.41
CA ASP A 113 8.60 -38.96 52.81
C ASP A 113 7.46 -38.44 53.69
N GLN A 114 6.74 -37.41 53.25
CA GLN A 114 5.63 -36.79 53.98
C GLN A 114 4.27 -37.40 53.59
N ILE A 115 4.16 -38.02 52.42
CA ILE A 115 2.90 -38.55 51.90
C ILE A 115 2.67 -39.97 52.41
N HIS A 116 1.56 -40.18 53.11
CA HIS A 116 1.13 -41.49 53.59
C HIS A 116 0.33 -42.26 52.53
N GLY A 117 0.34 -43.60 52.60
CA GLY A 117 -0.46 -44.46 51.71
C GLY A 117 0.16 -44.72 50.33
N VAL A 118 1.36 -44.22 50.07
CA VAL A 118 2.10 -44.50 48.83
C VAL A 118 3.15 -45.59 49.10
N THR A 119 3.32 -46.49 48.14
CA THR A 119 4.33 -47.54 48.23
C THR A 119 5.73 -46.94 48.05
N SER A 120 6.65 -47.26 48.95
CA SER A 120 8.01 -46.70 48.97
C SER A 120 8.83 -47.22 47.80
N SER A 121 8.67 -46.61 46.63
CA SER A 121 9.46 -46.91 45.44
C SER A 121 10.09 -45.63 44.92
N ASN A 122 11.33 -45.73 44.43
CA ASN A 122 12.09 -44.58 43.90
C ASN A 122 11.53 -44.02 42.57
N SER A 123 10.46 -44.62 42.06
CA SER A 123 9.78 -44.29 40.81
C SER A 123 8.32 -44.67 41.01
N PHE A 124 7.34 -43.93 40.46
CA PHE A 124 5.89 -44.22 40.53
C PHE A 124 5.45 -45.54 39.83
N ARG A 125 6.25 -46.59 39.98
CA ARG A 125 5.96 -47.93 39.50
C ARG A 125 4.89 -48.53 40.40
N LYS A 126 3.92 -49.16 39.76
CA LYS A 126 2.90 -49.94 40.46
C LYS A 126 3.58 -51.07 41.22
N ASN A 127 3.42 -51.09 42.53
CA ASN A 127 3.80 -52.23 43.35
C ASN A 127 2.54 -53.05 43.65
N CYS A 128 2.46 -54.23 43.06
CA CYS A 128 1.36 -55.17 43.27
C CYS A 128 1.77 -56.37 44.13
N THR A 129 2.92 -56.33 44.80
CA THR A 129 3.48 -57.48 45.53
C THR A 129 2.53 -58.03 46.60
N PHE A 130 1.71 -57.16 47.20
CA PHE A 130 0.71 -57.56 48.19
C PHE A 130 -0.57 -58.13 47.56
N SER A 131 -0.98 -57.62 46.39
CA SER A 131 -2.24 -58.01 45.74
C SER A 131 -2.08 -59.16 44.74
N THR A 132 -0.85 -59.54 44.38
CA THR A 132 -0.57 -60.70 43.53
C THR A 132 -0.99 -62.00 44.22
N PRO A 133 -1.84 -62.84 43.59
CA PRO A 133 -2.28 -64.10 44.18
C PRO A 133 -1.10 -65.09 44.30
N ILE A 134 -1.13 -65.92 45.35
CA ILE A 134 -0.02 -66.82 45.69
C ILE A 134 0.35 -67.83 44.59
N SER A 135 -0.61 -68.14 43.70
CA SER A 135 -0.40 -69.01 42.53
C SER A 135 0.61 -68.44 41.52
N GLU A 136 0.68 -67.12 41.38
CA GLU A 136 1.54 -66.43 40.40
C GLU A 136 2.98 -66.24 40.92
N TYR A 137 3.18 -66.25 42.24
CA TYR A 137 4.47 -66.05 42.89
C TYR A 137 5.53 -67.12 42.54
N LYS A 138 5.09 -68.34 42.18
CA LYS A 138 5.98 -69.46 41.85
C LYS A 138 6.60 -69.38 40.45
N HIS A 139 6.10 -68.50 39.59
CA HIS A 139 6.53 -68.39 38.19
C HIS A 139 7.48 -67.21 37.93
N SER A 140 7.71 -66.33 38.91
CA SER A 140 8.40 -65.04 38.71
C SER A 140 9.82 -64.95 39.31
N LEU A 141 10.30 -65.98 40.00
CA LEU A 141 11.68 -66.03 40.48
C LEU A 141 12.59 -66.73 39.43
N PRO A 142 13.69 -66.10 38.98
CA PRO A 142 14.69 -66.82 38.20
C PRO A 142 15.29 -67.93 39.09
N ARG A 143 15.36 -69.12 38.52
CA ARG A 143 15.91 -70.32 39.16
C ARG A 143 17.43 -70.26 39.23
#